data_AF-A0A1Y2VHX5-F1
#
_entry.id   AF-A0A1Y2VHX5-F1
#
_cell.length_a   1.000
_cell.length_b   1.000
_cell.length_c   1.000
_cell.angle_alpha   90.00
_cell.angle_beta   90.00
_cell.angle_gamma   90.00
#
_symmetry.space_group_name_H-M   'P 1'
#
loop_
_entity.id
_entity.type
_entity.pdbx_description
1 polymer ?
#
loop_
_entity_poly.entity_id
_entity_poly.type
_entity_poly.pdbx_seq_one_letter_code
_entity_poly.pdbx_strand_id
1 'polypeptide(L)'
;MPNLNVIRWKDEFPIDETFFKYIMISRASRVELQGVYISEKALPMLAYNLDKFRPWKVRSLVFDVGIPLCLEKNIPKQAEALDQLYQELMRLCAPTIQSFALIHRYFGDTVMPKISLGHRPIIFPHLHSFRFENVGLSSSALSTFLGAPLRHLGLAGHNWPDHVKALDDSEPLRDLETLFIPCLPESEECAKHVASFIERHSQVQTLYLHEHPEAMGDGAHLNSIIIPLLSPTRFQNLKSLSLGWGGGVDDMSKVEIWPHIIQVSDEALRTIGKLTSLEQLSLRVGLVEVLTQWLVDHDKMRSAFRDLKRLKKLAISRDTYPTPDPDSDVHELYYLQRALNKVEYDMADAYPEVDEELGEEDQRLERGFYGRGGEQLRRDAAAWERAHRNKMIRQAEMYVEVLPALEWIYLGQRPMSIRRDPDRPGRLVVMPMTRWRDECDTYLKQTFALDAF
;
A
#
# COMPACT_ATOMS: atom_id res chain seq x y z
N MET A 1 -1.08 -24.96 -25.47
CA MET A 1 -0.46 -25.19 -24.15
C MET A 1 -1.48 -25.82 -23.21
N PRO A 2 -1.53 -27.16 -23.08
CA PRO A 2 -2.60 -27.85 -22.34
C PRO A 2 -2.60 -27.59 -20.83
N ASN A 3 -1.43 -27.25 -20.27
CA ASN A 3 -1.23 -26.99 -18.84
C ASN A 3 -1.10 -25.49 -18.50
N LEU A 4 -1.51 -24.61 -19.42
CA LEU A 4 -1.45 -23.16 -19.20
C LEU A 4 -2.49 -22.76 -18.15
N ASN A 5 -2.03 -22.51 -16.91
CA ASN A 5 -2.87 -22.15 -15.77
C ASN A 5 -2.88 -20.64 -15.48
N VAL A 6 -1.77 -19.97 -15.79
CA VAL A 6 -1.56 -18.55 -15.47
C VAL A 6 -1.08 -17.84 -16.73
N ILE A 7 -1.71 -16.71 -17.06
CA ILE A 7 -1.22 -15.75 -18.04
C ILE A 7 -0.93 -14.46 -17.28
N ARG A 8 0.31 -13.99 -17.35
CA ARG A 8 0.70 -12.65 -16.89
C ARG A 8 1.17 -11.85 -18.07
N TRP A 9 0.48 -10.77 -18.35
CA TRP A 9 0.81 -9.84 -19.42
C TRP A 9 1.09 -8.48 -18.79
N LYS A 10 2.35 -8.08 -18.82
CA LYS A 10 2.84 -6.81 -18.27
C LYS A 10 3.55 -6.06 -19.38
N ASP A 11 2.76 -5.48 -20.26
CA ASP A 11 3.23 -4.76 -21.43
C ASP A 11 2.25 -3.63 -21.75
N GLU A 12 2.81 -2.48 -22.12
CA GLU A 12 2.08 -1.27 -22.50
C GLU A 12 1.65 -1.29 -23.97
N PHE A 13 1.96 -2.35 -24.73
CA PHE A 13 1.44 -2.49 -26.09
C PHE A 13 -0.09 -2.57 -26.10
N PRO A 14 -0.76 -1.80 -27.00
CA PRO A 14 -2.20 -1.83 -27.10
C PRO A 14 -2.73 -3.22 -27.45
N ILE A 15 -3.69 -3.70 -26.67
CA ILE A 15 -4.40 -4.94 -26.90
C ILE A 15 -5.63 -4.72 -27.80
N ASP A 16 -5.89 -5.71 -28.64
CA ASP A 16 -6.98 -5.72 -29.63
C ASP A 16 -7.99 -6.84 -29.36
N GLU A 17 -9.01 -6.93 -30.22
CA GLU A 17 -10.02 -7.99 -30.14
C GLU A 17 -9.40 -9.40 -30.25
N THR A 18 -8.40 -9.54 -31.13
CA THR A 18 -7.71 -10.81 -31.38
C THR A 18 -7.04 -11.32 -30.11
N PHE A 19 -6.37 -10.43 -29.38
CA PHE A 19 -5.72 -10.73 -28.11
C PHE A 19 -6.72 -11.21 -27.06
N PHE A 20 -7.82 -10.47 -26.85
CA PHE A 20 -8.87 -10.87 -25.90
C PHE A 20 -9.49 -12.22 -26.25
N LYS A 21 -9.77 -12.44 -27.53
CA LYS A 21 -10.28 -13.73 -28.02
C LYS A 21 -9.36 -14.87 -27.62
N TYR A 22 -8.04 -14.75 -27.84
CA TYR A 22 -7.08 -15.79 -27.48
C TYR A 22 -6.98 -16.04 -25.98
N ILE A 23 -7.06 -14.98 -25.17
CA ILE A 23 -7.09 -15.10 -23.72
C ILE A 23 -8.35 -15.82 -23.25
N MET A 24 -9.52 -15.46 -23.79
CA MET A 24 -10.80 -16.02 -23.37
C MET A 24 -10.96 -17.50 -23.73
N ILE A 25 -10.42 -17.94 -24.88
CA ILE A 25 -10.41 -19.36 -25.26
C ILE A 25 -9.29 -20.17 -24.58
N SER A 26 -8.37 -19.50 -23.89
CA SER A 26 -7.30 -20.17 -23.16
C SER A 26 -7.86 -20.97 -21.98
N ARG A 27 -7.10 -21.96 -21.51
CA ARG A 27 -7.43 -22.73 -20.30
C ARG A 27 -6.94 -22.07 -19.01
N ALA A 28 -6.37 -20.87 -19.09
CA ALA A 28 -5.82 -20.19 -17.94
C ALA A 28 -6.93 -19.86 -16.93
N SER A 29 -6.74 -20.28 -15.67
CA SER A 29 -7.65 -19.93 -14.59
C SER A 29 -7.29 -18.59 -13.95
N ARG A 30 -6.05 -18.13 -14.12
CA ARG A 30 -5.56 -16.85 -13.61
C ARG A 30 -5.03 -16.02 -14.77
N VAL A 31 -5.58 -14.83 -14.93
CA VAL A 31 -5.18 -13.87 -15.96
C VAL A 31 -4.87 -12.55 -15.29
N GLU A 32 -3.64 -12.06 -15.49
CA GLU A 32 -3.20 -10.77 -15.00
C GLU A 32 -2.83 -9.91 -16.20
N LEU A 33 -3.63 -8.88 -16.45
CA LEU A 33 -3.35 -7.83 -17.42
C LEU A 33 -2.92 -6.61 -16.61
N GLN A 34 -1.63 -6.27 -16.68
CA GLN A 34 -1.02 -5.22 -15.87
C GLN A 34 -0.48 -4.11 -16.77
N GLY A 35 -1.17 -2.97 -16.78
CA GLY A 35 -0.76 -1.80 -17.55
C GLY A 35 -1.02 -1.92 -19.04
N VAL A 36 -2.02 -2.71 -19.40
CA VAL A 36 -2.39 -2.90 -20.81
C VAL A 36 -3.24 -1.75 -21.29
N TYR A 37 -3.13 -1.41 -22.57
CA TYR A 37 -3.97 -0.37 -23.17
C TYR A 37 -5.00 -0.96 -24.12
N ILE A 38 -6.27 -0.62 -23.95
CA ILE A 38 -7.28 -0.99 -24.95
C ILE A 38 -7.24 0.07 -26.04
N SER A 39 -6.91 -0.34 -27.27
CA SER A 39 -6.90 0.62 -28.38
C SER A 39 -8.29 1.20 -28.65
N GLU A 40 -8.36 2.46 -29.08
CA GLU A 40 -9.63 3.15 -29.36
C GLU A 40 -10.52 2.37 -30.35
N LYS A 41 -9.89 1.70 -31.34
CA LYS A 41 -10.61 0.87 -32.31
C LYS A 41 -11.14 -0.43 -31.71
N ALA A 42 -10.43 -1.00 -30.74
CA ALA A 42 -10.81 -2.27 -30.12
C ALA A 42 -11.92 -2.09 -29.07
N LEU A 43 -11.99 -0.93 -28.40
CA LEU A 43 -12.96 -0.72 -27.31
C LEU A 43 -14.42 -0.96 -27.73
N PRO A 44 -14.96 -0.32 -28.80
CA PRO A 44 -16.32 -0.60 -29.25
C PRO A 44 -16.50 -2.05 -29.70
N MET A 45 -15.49 -2.60 -30.40
CA MET A 45 -15.55 -3.99 -30.89
C MET A 45 -15.68 -4.99 -29.75
N LEU A 46 -14.90 -4.81 -28.69
CA LEU A 46 -14.96 -5.65 -27.49
C LEU A 46 -16.30 -5.47 -26.77
N ALA A 47 -16.76 -4.23 -26.59
CA ALA A 47 -18.02 -3.94 -25.90
C ALA A 47 -19.24 -4.69 -26.50
N TYR A 48 -19.28 -4.85 -27.83
CA TYR A 48 -20.44 -5.45 -28.52
C TYR A 48 -20.25 -6.91 -28.97
N ASN A 49 -19.05 -7.48 -28.84
CA ASN A 49 -18.78 -8.86 -29.29
C ASN A 49 -18.22 -9.79 -28.21
N LEU A 50 -17.97 -9.31 -26.99
CA LEU A 50 -17.37 -10.15 -25.94
C LEU A 50 -18.21 -11.39 -25.63
N ASP A 51 -19.53 -11.24 -25.66
CA ASP A 51 -20.53 -12.28 -25.38
C ASP A 51 -20.44 -13.50 -26.31
N LYS A 52 -19.84 -13.35 -27.50
CA LYS A 52 -19.65 -14.41 -28.48
C LYS A 52 -18.53 -15.39 -28.09
N PHE A 53 -17.69 -15.05 -27.12
CA PHE A 53 -16.51 -15.85 -26.73
C PHE A 53 -16.77 -16.78 -25.53
N ARG A 54 -17.98 -17.33 -25.40
CA ARG A 54 -18.43 -18.10 -24.22
C ARG A 54 -17.95 -19.57 -24.16
N PRO A 55 -17.82 -20.15 -22.94
CA PRO A 55 -17.68 -19.51 -21.62
C PRO A 55 -16.22 -19.35 -21.19
N TRP A 56 -15.86 -18.19 -20.63
CA TRP A 56 -14.53 -17.95 -20.07
C TRP A 56 -14.45 -18.44 -18.63
N LYS A 57 -13.67 -19.50 -18.38
CA LYS A 57 -13.60 -20.19 -17.07
C LYS A 57 -12.57 -19.59 -16.11
N VAL A 58 -12.36 -18.28 -16.17
CA VAL A 58 -11.39 -17.57 -15.34
C VAL A 58 -11.84 -17.58 -13.88
N ARG A 59 -10.90 -17.81 -12.96
CA ARG A 59 -11.10 -17.79 -11.51
C ARG A 59 -10.45 -16.57 -10.86
N SER A 60 -9.36 -16.06 -11.43
CA SER A 60 -8.69 -14.85 -10.96
C SER A 60 -8.39 -13.93 -12.14
N LEU A 61 -8.86 -12.69 -12.05
CA LEU A 61 -8.65 -11.69 -13.07
C LEU A 61 -8.12 -10.40 -12.43
N VAL A 62 -6.91 -10.01 -12.79
CA VAL A 62 -6.40 -8.65 -12.58
C VAL A 62 -6.56 -7.91 -13.89
N PHE A 63 -7.39 -6.88 -13.88
CA PHE A 63 -7.71 -6.04 -15.02
C PHE A 63 -7.23 -4.62 -14.74
N ASP A 64 -5.92 -4.43 -14.89
CA ASP A 64 -5.24 -3.15 -14.78
C ASP A 64 -5.03 -2.60 -16.19
N VAL A 65 -5.96 -1.73 -16.59
CA VAL A 65 -6.09 -1.23 -17.96
C VAL A 65 -5.98 0.29 -18.01
N GLY A 66 -5.13 0.77 -18.91
CA GLY A 66 -5.14 2.14 -19.39
C GLY A 66 -6.15 2.29 -20.52
N ILE A 67 -7.01 3.29 -20.42
CA ILE A 67 -7.93 3.63 -21.51
C ILE A 67 -7.53 5.00 -21.99
N PRO A 68 -7.08 5.14 -23.25
CA PRO A 68 -6.85 6.46 -23.82
C PRO A 68 -8.21 7.13 -24.01
N LEU A 69 -8.69 7.81 -22.97
CA LEU A 69 -9.79 8.76 -23.09
C LEU A 69 -9.21 9.99 -23.78
N CYS A 70 -9.18 9.97 -25.12
CA CYS A 70 -8.69 11.10 -25.90
C CYS A 70 -9.53 12.35 -25.58
N LEU A 71 -8.82 13.41 -25.20
CA LEU A 71 -9.36 14.72 -24.89
C LEU A 71 -10.33 15.21 -25.99
N GLU A 72 -11.50 15.64 -25.53
CA GLU A 72 -12.41 16.65 -26.07
C GLU A 72 -13.53 16.30 -27.07
N LYS A 73 -13.55 15.20 -27.84
CA LYS A 73 -14.59 15.04 -28.90
C LYS A 73 -15.54 13.83 -28.84
N ASN A 74 -15.22 12.75 -28.11
CA ASN A 74 -16.04 11.52 -28.11
C ASN A 74 -16.25 10.87 -26.73
N ILE A 75 -16.03 11.61 -25.64
CA ILE A 75 -16.09 11.11 -24.25
C ILE A 75 -17.38 10.31 -23.95
N PRO A 76 -18.60 10.76 -24.31
CA PRO A 76 -19.82 10.02 -23.97
C PRO A 76 -19.91 8.63 -24.62
N LYS A 77 -19.48 8.52 -25.89
CA LYS A 77 -19.52 7.24 -26.62
C LYS A 77 -18.47 6.25 -26.11
N GLN A 78 -17.29 6.75 -25.75
CA GLN A 78 -16.23 5.92 -25.17
C GLN A 78 -16.60 5.47 -23.75
N ALA A 79 -17.23 6.34 -22.96
CA ALA A 79 -17.78 6.01 -21.65
C ALA A 79 -18.86 4.91 -21.74
N GLU A 80 -19.80 5.03 -22.68
CA GLU A 80 -20.84 4.02 -22.92
C GLU A 80 -20.24 2.69 -23.37
N ALA A 81 -19.30 2.70 -24.32
CA ALA A 81 -18.60 1.49 -24.77
C ALA A 81 -17.83 0.84 -23.62
N LEU A 82 -17.26 1.64 -22.72
CA LEU A 82 -16.55 1.14 -21.56
C LEU A 82 -17.48 0.49 -20.53
N ASP A 83 -18.59 1.14 -20.19
CA ASP A 83 -19.58 0.55 -19.28
C ASP A 83 -20.14 -0.76 -19.86
N GLN A 84 -20.43 -0.78 -21.16
CA GLN A 84 -20.88 -1.96 -21.87
C GLN A 84 -19.82 -3.08 -21.89
N LEU A 85 -18.53 -2.74 -22.08
CA LEU A 85 -17.44 -3.70 -21.97
C LEU A 85 -17.39 -4.34 -20.57
N TYR A 86 -17.43 -3.53 -19.51
CA TYR A 86 -17.41 -4.03 -18.14
C TYR A 86 -18.63 -4.89 -17.84
N GLN A 87 -19.80 -4.45 -18.28
CA GLN A 87 -21.03 -5.20 -18.15
C GLN A 87 -20.92 -6.60 -18.77
N GLU A 88 -20.42 -6.73 -20.00
CA GLU A 88 -20.27 -8.04 -20.64
C GLU A 88 -19.14 -8.86 -20.00
N LEU A 89 -18.02 -8.24 -19.68
CA LEU A 89 -16.90 -8.89 -18.98
C LEU A 89 -17.37 -9.51 -17.66
N MET A 90 -18.12 -8.76 -16.86
CA MET A 90 -18.65 -9.22 -15.58
C MET A 90 -19.63 -10.37 -15.78
N ARG A 91 -20.55 -10.29 -16.74
CA ARG A 91 -21.48 -11.40 -17.02
C ARG A 91 -20.78 -12.67 -17.47
N LEU A 92 -19.67 -12.54 -18.19
CA LEU A 92 -18.90 -13.67 -18.69
C LEU A 92 -18.15 -14.39 -17.58
N CYS A 93 -17.52 -13.66 -16.67
CA CYS A 93 -16.71 -14.25 -15.60
C CYS A 93 -17.49 -14.55 -14.31
N ALA A 94 -18.64 -13.90 -14.08
CA ALA A 94 -19.41 -14.02 -12.84
C ALA A 94 -19.63 -15.46 -12.33
N PRO A 95 -19.95 -16.46 -13.17
CA PRO A 95 -20.18 -17.82 -12.69
C PRO A 95 -18.94 -18.54 -12.15
N THR A 96 -17.72 -18.09 -12.48
CA THR A 96 -16.48 -18.80 -12.14
C THR A 96 -15.47 -17.97 -11.37
N ILE A 97 -15.60 -16.64 -11.41
CA ILE A 97 -14.63 -15.72 -10.81
C ILE A 97 -14.63 -15.86 -9.29
N GLN A 98 -13.42 -15.89 -8.73
CA GLN A 98 -13.14 -16.02 -7.30
C GLN A 98 -12.37 -14.81 -6.75
N SER A 99 -11.51 -14.22 -7.59
CA SER A 99 -10.75 -13.03 -7.28
C SER A 99 -10.81 -12.06 -8.46
N PHE A 100 -11.19 -10.82 -8.19
CA PHE A 100 -11.28 -9.78 -9.21
C PHE A 100 -10.66 -8.48 -8.72
N ALA A 101 -9.68 -7.99 -9.47
CA ALA A 101 -9.04 -6.69 -9.26
C ALA A 101 -9.28 -5.82 -10.48
N LEU A 102 -9.93 -4.68 -10.29
CA LEU A 102 -10.24 -3.72 -11.34
C LEU A 102 -9.46 -2.43 -11.12
N ILE A 103 -8.50 -2.12 -12.00
CA ILE A 103 -7.60 -0.98 -11.82
C ILE A 103 -7.62 -0.15 -13.10
N HIS A 104 -7.87 1.15 -12.98
CA HIS A 104 -7.72 2.07 -14.11
C HIS A 104 -6.40 2.83 -14.00
N ARG A 105 -5.59 2.76 -15.06
CA ARG A 105 -4.47 3.68 -15.23
C ARG A 105 -4.91 4.90 -15.98
N TYR A 106 -4.42 6.02 -15.53
CA TYR A 106 -4.91 7.30 -15.93
C TYR A 106 -3.80 8.17 -16.51
N PHE A 107 -4.17 8.93 -17.55
CA PHE A 107 -3.36 9.96 -18.18
C PHE A 107 -4.26 11.20 -18.42
N GLY A 108 -4.08 12.29 -17.64
CA GLY A 108 -4.70 13.61 -17.93
C GLY A 108 -5.42 14.28 -16.75
N ASP A 109 -6.41 15.15 -17.02
CA ASP A 109 -7.33 15.78 -16.03
C ASP A 109 -8.83 15.49 -16.33
N THR A 110 -9.13 14.38 -16.99
CA THR A 110 -10.48 13.97 -17.40
C THR A 110 -11.27 13.26 -16.29
N VAL A 111 -12.52 13.70 -16.07
CA VAL A 111 -13.51 13.04 -15.22
C VAL A 111 -13.76 11.61 -15.69
N MET A 112 -13.56 10.63 -14.79
CA MET A 112 -13.77 9.22 -15.10
C MET A 112 -15.25 8.91 -15.37
N PRO A 113 -15.57 8.12 -16.41
CA PRO A 113 -16.92 7.64 -16.61
C PRO A 113 -17.33 6.68 -15.50
N LYS A 114 -18.58 6.84 -15.03
CA LYS A 114 -19.17 6.00 -14.00
C LYS A 114 -19.59 4.65 -14.60
N ILE A 115 -19.08 3.55 -14.06
CA ILE A 115 -19.45 2.19 -14.46
C ILE A 115 -20.69 1.76 -13.67
N SER A 116 -21.75 1.40 -14.38
CA SER A 116 -23.05 1.06 -13.80
C SER A 116 -23.36 -0.45 -13.80
N LEU A 117 -22.69 -1.23 -14.65
CA LEU A 117 -22.97 -2.65 -14.95
C LEU A 117 -24.39 -2.91 -15.49
N GLY A 118 -25.11 -1.84 -15.85
CA GLY A 118 -26.48 -1.85 -16.36
C GLY A 118 -27.54 -2.35 -15.37
N HIS A 119 -28.74 -2.63 -15.91
CA HIS A 119 -29.93 -2.95 -15.10
C HIS A 119 -30.14 -4.44 -14.83
N ARG A 120 -29.39 -5.33 -15.49
CA ARG A 120 -29.56 -6.78 -15.29
C ARG A 120 -28.73 -7.23 -14.08
N PRO A 121 -29.33 -7.88 -13.08
CA PRO A 121 -28.60 -8.34 -11.91
C PRO A 121 -27.53 -9.35 -12.33
N ILE A 122 -26.31 -9.13 -11.85
CA ILE A 122 -25.19 -10.05 -11.97
C ILE A 122 -24.96 -10.65 -10.59
N ILE A 123 -24.81 -11.97 -10.50
CA ILE A 123 -24.58 -12.66 -9.23
C ILE A 123 -23.21 -13.30 -9.30
N PHE A 124 -22.41 -13.06 -8.26
CA PHE A 124 -21.07 -13.60 -8.13
C PHE A 124 -21.02 -14.66 -7.03
N PRO A 125 -21.48 -15.90 -7.28
CA PRO A 125 -21.64 -16.93 -6.25
C PRO A 125 -20.32 -17.43 -5.64
N HIS A 126 -19.18 -17.15 -6.29
CA HIS A 126 -17.87 -17.65 -5.90
C HIS A 126 -16.84 -16.55 -5.68
N LEU A 127 -17.23 -15.26 -5.75
CA LEU A 127 -16.31 -14.15 -5.60
C LEU A 127 -16.01 -13.94 -4.11
N HIS A 128 -14.75 -14.20 -3.73
CA HIS A 128 -14.26 -14.06 -2.36
C HIS A 128 -13.30 -12.88 -2.21
N SER A 129 -12.70 -12.40 -3.29
CA SER A 129 -11.80 -11.25 -3.25
C SER A 129 -12.20 -10.25 -4.32
N PHE A 130 -12.51 -9.02 -3.90
CA PHE A 130 -12.82 -7.92 -4.79
C PHE A 130 -12.02 -6.68 -4.39
N ARG A 131 -11.35 -6.07 -5.35
CA ARG A 131 -10.73 -4.75 -5.18
C ARG A 131 -10.90 -3.92 -6.43
N PHE A 132 -11.03 -2.62 -6.23
CA PHE A 132 -10.98 -1.67 -7.33
C PHE A 132 -10.11 -0.48 -6.96
N GLU A 133 -9.42 0.08 -7.96
CA GLU A 133 -8.53 1.23 -7.81
C GLU A 133 -8.69 2.21 -8.97
N ASN A 134 -8.83 3.50 -8.64
CA ASN A 134 -9.04 4.59 -9.61
C ASN A 134 -10.27 4.41 -10.51
N VAL A 135 -11.26 3.64 -10.06
CA VAL A 135 -12.46 3.32 -10.84
C VAL A 135 -13.67 4.02 -10.24
N GLY A 136 -14.42 4.74 -11.08
CA GLY A 136 -15.72 5.32 -10.72
C GLY A 136 -16.83 4.28 -10.80
N LEU A 137 -17.06 3.51 -9.75
CA LEU A 137 -18.21 2.60 -9.71
C LEU A 137 -19.48 3.36 -9.30
N SER A 138 -20.62 2.99 -9.89
CA SER A 138 -21.91 3.41 -9.37
C SER A 138 -22.24 2.69 -8.06
N SER A 139 -23.15 3.29 -7.28
CA SER A 139 -23.72 2.63 -6.10
C SER A 139 -24.29 1.25 -6.47
N SER A 140 -25.05 1.13 -7.58
CA SER A 140 -25.60 -0.16 -8.03
C SER A 140 -24.55 -1.19 -8.41
N ALA A 141 -23.46 -0.76 -9.08
CA ALA A 141 -22.36 -1.63 -9.46
C ALA A 141 -21.64 -2.14 -8.22
N LEU A 142 -21.31 -1.25 -7.26
CA LEU A 142 -20.65 -1.63 -6.02
C LEU A 142 -21.53 -2.57 -5.17
N SER A 143 -22.83 -2.30 -5.04
CA SER A 143 -23.78 -3.17 -4.34
C SER A 143 -23.81 -4.60 -4.93
N THR A 144 -23.61 -4.74 -6.25
CA THR A 144 -23.53 -6.05 -6.90
C THR A 144 -22.34 -6.87 -6.38
N PHE A 145 -21.19 -6.23 -6.15
CA PHE A 145 -20.00 -6.89 -5.59
C PHE A 145 -20.14 -7.12 -4.08
N LEU A 146 -20.73 -6.16 -3.34
CA LEU A 146 -20.98 -6.31 -1.91
C LEU A 146 -22.00 -7.43 -1.59
N GLY A 147 -22.83 -7.83 -2.55
CA GLY A 147 -23.71 -8.99 -2.42
C GLY A 147 -23.00 -10.36 -2.53
N ALA A 148 -21.71 -10.39 -2.83
CA ALA A 148 -20.93 -11.63 -2.96
C ALA A 148 -20.41 -12.16 -1.60
N PRO A 149 -20.04 -13.44 -1.48
CA PRO A 149 -19.46 -14.02 -0.27
C PRO A 149 -17.98 -13.59 -0.07
N LEU A 150 -17.77 -12.28 0.10
CA LEU A 150 -16.45 -11.66 0.16
C LEU A 150 -15.72 -12.00 1.46
N ARG A 151 -14.45 -12.39 1.31
CA ARG A 151 -13.44 -12.50 2.36
C ARG A 151 -12.45 -11.34 2.33
N HIS A 152 -12.20 -10.77 1.16
CA HIS A 152 -11.28 -9.66 0.96
C HIS A 152 -11.95 -8.55 0.15
N LEU A 153 -11.93 -7.33 0.69
CA LEU A 153 -12.53 -6.16 0.06
C LEU A 153 -11.53 -5.00 0.02
N GLY A 154 -11.29 -4.47 -1.18
CA GLY A 154 -10.52 -3.25 -1.42
C GLY A 154 -11.38 -2.11 -1.95
N LEU A 155 -11.39 -0.99 -1.24
CA LEU A 155 -12.14 0.23 -1.57
C LEU A 155 -11.16 1.37 -1.91
N ALA A 156 -10.76 1.51 -3.17
CA ALA A 156 -9.85 2.57 -3.62
C ALA A 156 -10.49 3.38 -4.74
N GLY A 157 -11.44 4.24 -4.36
CA GLY A 157 -12.26 4.99 -5.30
C GLY A 157 -12.22 6.49 -5.08
N HIS A 158 -12.42 7.24 -6.15
CA HIS A 158 -12.56 8.70 -6.11
C HIS A 158 -14.03 9.15 -5.96
N ASN A 159 -14.99 8.23 -6.16
CA ASN A 159 -16.43 8.52 -6.14
C ASN A 159 -17.09 8.13 -4.82
N TRP A 160 -16.56 8.65 -3.71
CA TRP A 160 -17.02 8.31 -2.36
C TRP A 160 -18.52 8.50 -2.10
N PRO A 161 -19.20 9.56 -2.58
CA PRO A 161 -20.63 9.73 -2.34
C PRO A 161 -21.50 8.56 -2.83
N ASP A 162 -21.21 8.00 -4.00
CA ASP A 162 -21.91 6.80 -4.47
C ASP A 162 -21.49 5.54 -3.71
N HIS A 163 -20.21 5.44 -3.34
CA HIS A 163 -19.69 4.29 -2.63
C HIS A 163 -20.28 4.18 -1.23
N VAL A 164 -20.33 5.28 -0.45
CA VAL A 164 -20.86 5.27 0.92
C VAL A 164 -22.33 4.86 0.95
N LYS A 165 -23.12 5.29 -0.03
CA LYS A 165 -24.51 4.82 -0.18
C LYS A 165 -24.58 3.30 -0.32
N ALA A 166 -23.75 2.72 -1.20
CA ALA A 166 -23.72 1.26 -1.37
C ALA A 166 -23.19 0.54 -0.12
N LEU A 167 -22.26 1.14 0.62
CA LEU A 167 -21.77 0.58 1.88
C LEU A 167 -22.87 0.59 2.95
N ASP A 168 -23.63 1.67 3.09
CA ASP A 168 -24.73 1.78 4.05
C ASP A 168 -25.86 0.79 3.75
N ASP A 169 -26.23 0.65 2.47
CA ASP A 169 -27.27 -0.26 2.00
C ASP A 169 -26.84 -1.73 2.05
N SER A 170 -25.55 -2.02 2.25
CA SER A 170 -25.03 -3.40 2.28
C SER A 170 -25.30 -4.12 3.59
N GLU A 171 -25.75 -5.37 3.48
CA GLU A 171 -25.79 -6.32 4.59
C GLU A 171 -24.37 -6.60 5.12
N PRO A 172 -24.20 -6.89 6.42
CA PRO A 172 -22.90 -7.23 6.98
C PRO A 172 -22.24 -8.42 6.27
N LEU A 173 -21.01 -8.21 5.78
CA LEU A 173 -20.18 -9.21 5.14
C LEU A 173 -19.59 -10.16 6.20
N ARG A 174 -20.32 -11.23 6.50
CA ARG A 174 -20.03 -12.13 7.63
C ARG A 174 -18.68 -12.84 7.53
N ASP A 175 -18.25 -13.15 6.32
CA ASP A 175 -17.01 -13.87 6.05
C ASP A 175 -15.82 -12.93 5.77
N LEU A 176 -16.00 -11.61 5.95
CA LEU A 176 -14.95 -10.64 5.66
C LEU A 176 -13.76 -10.79 6.63
N GLU A 177 -12.60 -11.13 6.08
CA GLU A 177 -11.33 -11.31 6.78
C GLU A 177 -10.40 -10.11 6.58
N THR A 178 -10.48 -9.41 5.44
CA THR A 178 -9.59 -8.31 5.07
C THR A 178 -10.36 -7.11 4.51
N LEU A 179 -10.09 -5.93 5.08
CA LEU A 179 -10.58 -4.65 4.57
C LEU A 179 -9.41 -3.72 4.25
N PHE A 180 -9.39 -3.20 3.02
CA PHE A 180 -8.32 -2.38 2.49
C PHE A 180 -8.88 -1.07 1.90
N ILE A 181 -8.46 0.05 2.46
CA ILE A 181 -8.87 1.40 2.05
C ILE A 181 -7.58 2.23 1.94
N PRO A 182 -6.97 2.33 0.75
CA PRO A 182 -5.68 2.97 0.59
C PRO A 182 -5.72 4.49 0.53
N CYS A 183 -6.91 5.07 0.50
CA CYS A 183 -7.12 6.50 0.59
C CYS A 183 -8.51 6.73 1.20
N LEU A 184 -8.57 7.30 2.40
CA LEU A 184 -9.81 7.72 3.03
C LEU A 184 -10.44 8.89 2.26
N PRO A 185 -11.78 9.02 2.27
CA PRO A 185 -12.45 10.19 1.72
C PRO A 185 -12.01 11.47 2.42
N GLU A 186 -11.81 12.54 1.66
CA GLU A 186 -11.53 13.89 2.20
C GLU A 186 -12.73 14.48 2.95
N SER A 187 -13.96 14.11 2.52
CA SER A 187 -15.18 14.55 3.19
C SER A 187 -15.37 13.84 4.53
N GLU A 188 -15.51 14.61 5.60
CA GLU A 188 -15.79 14.11 6.95
C GLU A 188 -17.07 13.25 7.00
N GLU A 189 -18.11 13.65 6.26
CA GLU A 189 -19.36 12.88 6.16
C GLU A 189 -19.09 11.50 5.56
N CYS A 190 -18.42 11.44 4.41
CA CYS A 190 -18.06 10.16 3.79
C CYS A 190 -17.14 9.32 4.70
N ALA A 191 -16.21 9.96 5.42
CA ALA A 191 -15.32 9.29 6.36
C ALA A 191 -16.08 8.64 7.52
N LYS A 192 -17.14 9.30 8.03
CA LYS A 192 -18.04 8.73 9.05
C LYS A 192 -18.78 7.49 8.57
N HIS A 193 -19.24 7.48 7.30
CA HIS A 193 -19.87 6.31 6.70
C HIS A 193 -18.88 5.15 6.54
N VAL A 194 -17.66 5.42 6.07
CA VAL A 194 -16.58 4.43 6.02
C VAL A 194 -16.26 3.88 7.41
N ALA A 195 -16.18 4.74 8.42
CA ALA A 195 -16.02 4.35 9.82
C ALA A 195 -17.13 3.43 10.32
N SER A 196 -18.38 3.77 10.01
CA SER A 196 -19.56 2.97 10.38
C SER A 196 -19.53 1.60 9.69
N PHE A 197 -19.05 1.54 8.44
CA PHE A 197 -18.81 0.29 7.74
C PHE A 197 -17.70 -0.54 8.43
N ILE A 198 -16.57 0.07 8.81
CA ILE A 198 -15.48 -0.62 9.53
C ILE A 198 -15.98 -1.16 10.88
N GLU A 199 -16.76 -0.38 11.62
CA GLU A 199 -17.34 -0.77 12.91
C GLU A 199 -18.26 -1.99 12.79
N ARG A 200 -19.10 -2.05 11.75
CA ARG A 200 -19.96 -3.21 11.44
C ARG A 200 -19.19 -4.48 11.11
N HIS A 201 -17.93 -4.36 10.69
CA HIS A 201 -17.07 -5.47 10.27
C HIS A 201 -15.88 -5.67 11.22
N SER A 202 -16.10 -5.51 12.52
CA SER A 202 -15.04 -5.65 13.54
C SER A 202 -14.41 -7.05 13.67
N GLN A 203 -15.00 -8.07 13.04
CA GLN A 203 -14.45 -9.43 12.97
C GLN A 203 -13.22 -9.57 12.06
N VAL A 204 -12.90 -8.55 11.24
CA VAL A 204 -11.77 -8.61 10.30
C VAL A 204 -10.44 -8.94 11.00
N GLN A 205 -9.59 -9.66 10.28
CA GLN A 205 -8.25 -10.03 10.74
C GLN A 205 -7.18 -9.07 10.22
N THR A 206 -7.44 -8.41 9.09
CA THR A 206 -6.52 -7.45 8.46
C THR A 206 -7.25 -6.16 8.11
N LEU A 207 -6.71 -5.04 8.58
CA LEU A 207 -7.23 -3.71 8.32
C LEU A 207 -6.11 -2.81 7.79
N TYR A 208 -6.30 -2.27 6.58
CA TYR A 208 -5.39 -1.31 5.96
C TYR A 208 -6.16 -0.02 5.67
N LEU A 209 -5.76 1.09 6.29
CA LEU A 209 -6.44 2.38 6.22
C LEU A 209 -5.43 3.52 6.13
N HIS A 210 -5.31 4.12 4.95
CA HIS A 210 -4.42 5.27 4.75
C HIS A 210 -5.22 6.51 4.38
N GLU A 211 -4.83 7.67 4.88
CA GLU A 211 -5.28 8.97 4.38
C GLU A 211 -4.65 9.27 3.01
N HIS A 212 -5.22 10.25 2.31
CA HIS A 212 -4.52 10.87 1.20
C HIS A 212 -3.19 11.46 1.71
N PRO A 213 -2.05 11.30 1.00
CA PRO A 213 -0.75 11.79 1.47
C PRO A 213 -0.73 13.28 1.83
N GLU A 214 -1.56 14.09 1.18
CA GLU A 214 -1.68 15.55 1.39
C GLU A 214 -2.82 15.93 2.36
N ALA A 215 -3.53 14.97 2.95
CA ALA A 215 -4.65 15.26 3.85
C ALA A 215 -4.17 16.07 5.08
N MET A 216 -4.79 17.22 5.33
CA MET A 216 -4.48 18.12 6.45
C MET A 216 -5.74 18.71 7.06
N GLY A 217 -5.66 19.15 8.32
CA GLY A 217 -6.76 19.82 9.00
C GLY A 217 -8.04 19.00 8.95
N ASP A 218 -9.12 19.61 8.46
CA ASP A 218 -10.44 19.00 8.35
C ASP A 218 -10.53 17.90 7.27
N GLY A 219 -9.49 17.72 6.45
CA GLY A 219 -9.38 16.61 5.49
C GLY A 219 -8.68 15.36 6.06
N ALA A 220 -8.09 15.46 7.26
CA ALA A 220 -7.38 14.36 7.93
C ALA A 220 -8.28 13.70 9.00
N HIS A 221 -8.74 12.49 8.70
CA HIS A 221 -9.78 11.77 9.46
C HIS A 221 -9.27 10.62 10.32
N LEU A 222 -8.00 10.26 10.21
CA LEU A 222 -7.44 9.09 10.88
C LEU A 222 -7.48 9.28 12.40
N ASN A 223 -6.98 10.40 12.91
CA ASN A 223 -6.96 10.68 14.35
C ASN A 223 -8.34 10.98 14.93
N SER A 224 -9.19 11.70 14.19
CA SER A 224 -10.48 12.20 14.67
C SER A 224 -11.60 11.18 14.57
N ILE A 225 -11.58 10.31 13.54
CA ILE A 225 -12.66 9.37 13.25
C ILE A 225 -12.21 7.92 13.41
N ILE A 226 -11.10 7.53 12.80
CA ILE A 226 -10.72 6.10 12.71
C ILE A 226 -10.10 5.59 14.01
N ILE A 227 -9.10 6.29 14.56
CA ILE A 227 -8.38 5.88 15.77
C ILE A 227 -9.34 5.60 16.93
N PRO A 228 -10.33 6.48 17.25
CA PRO A 228 -11.29 6.22 18.33
C PRO A 228 -12.11 4.92 18.17
N LEU A 229 -12.27 4.41 16.95
CA LEU A 229 -13.02 3.18 16.67
C LEU A 229 -12.21 1.91 16.96
N LEU A 230 -10.87 2.00 16.96
CA LEU A 230 -9.95 0.87 17.13
C LEU A 230 -9.86 0.43 18.61
N SER A 231 -10.99 0.00 19.17
CA SER A 231 -11.06 -0.52 20.53
C SER A 231 -10.63 -1.99 20.60
N PRO A 232 -9.82 -2.40 21.59
CA PRO A 232 -9.44 -3.81 21.79
C PRO A 232 -10.64 -4.71 22.13
N THR A 233 -11.72 -4.17 22.69
CA THR A 233 -12.93 -4.95 22.98
C THR A 233 -13.72 -5.29 21.72
N ARG A 234 -13.53 -4.51 20.65
CA ARG A 234 -14.22 -4.64 19.38
C ARG A 234 -13.39 -5.45 18.39
N PHE A 235 -12.14 -5.06 18.18
CA PHE A 235 -11.23 -5.66 17.20
C PHE A 235 -10.39 -6.80 17.80
N GLN A 236 -11.05 -7.80 18.40
CA GLN A 236 -10.37 -8.88 19.13
C GLN A 236 -9.60 -9.85 18.21
N ASN A 237 -9.99 -9.94 16.94
CA ASN A 237 -9.41 -10.84 15.94
C ASN A 237 -8.41 -10.13 15.01
N LEU A 238 -8.17 -8.83 15.20
CA LEU A 238 -7.32 -8.05 14.33
C LEU A 238 -5.86 -8.44 14.53
N LYS A 239 -5.26 -9.07 13.52
CA LYS A 239 -3.88 -9.55 13.52
C LYS A 239 -2.95 -8.65 12.73
N SER A 240 -3.45 -7.97 11.70
CA SER A 240 -2.65 -7.09 10.85
C SER A 240 -3.31 -5.73 10.73
N LEU A 241 -2.54 -4.68 11.06
CA LEU A 241 -2.99 -3.29 11.01
C LEU A 241 -1.97 -2.46 10.23
N SER A 242 -2.44 -1.76 9.21
CA SER A 242 -1.66 -0.79 8.45
C SER A 242 -2.35 0.57 8.46
N LEU A 243 -1.70 1.58 9.04
CA LEU A 243 -2.22 2.93 9.16
C LEU A 243 -1.28 3.92 8.48
N GLY A 244 -1.86 4.90 7.79
CA GLY A 244 -1.12 5.91 7.04
C GLY A 244 -1.69 7.29 7.28
N TRP A 245 -0.91 8.16 7.92
CA TRP A 245 -1.26 9.57 8.09
C TRP A 245 -0.84 10.35 6.86
N GLY A 246 -1.68 11.29 6.45
CA GLY A 246 -1.37 12.32 5.47
C GLY A 246 -0.45 13.40 6.06
N GLY A 247 -0.63 14.62 5.59
CA GLY A 247 0.07 15.79 6.12
C GLY A 247 1.34 16.17 5.39
N GLY A 248 1.66 15.51 4.26
CA GLY A 248 2.82 15.91 3.48
C GLY A 248 2.51 17.08 2.55
N VAL A 249 3.46 18.01 2.44
CA VAL A 249 3.46 19.12 1.47
C VAL A 249 4.58 18.87 0.46
N ASP A 250 4.25 18.80 -0.83
CA ASP A 250 5.25 18.67 -1.92
C ASP A 250 5.70 20.04 -2.48
N ASP A 251 5.03 21.12 -2.05
CA ASP A 251 5.31 22.45 -2.55
C ASP A 251 6.55 23.06 -1.89
N MET A 252 7.71 22.81 -2.49
CA MET A 252 9.00 23.42 -2.15
C MET A 252 9.02 24.95 -2.30
N SER A 253 8.01 25.56 -2.93
CA SER A 253 7.88 27.02 -3.00
C SER A 253 7.22 27.62 -1.77
N LYS A 254 6.57 26.81 -0.92
CA LYS A 254 6.04 27.21 0.41
C LYS A 254 7.13 27.12 1.48
N VAL A 255 8.19 27.91 1.27
CA VAL A 255 9.39 27.97 2.14
C VAL A 255 9.05 28.35 3.59
N GLU A 256 7.95 29.06 3.82
CA GLU A 256 7.54 29.56 5.15
C GLU A 256 7.15 28.47 6.16
N ILE A 257 6.95 27.22 5.72
CA ILE A 257 6.46 26.11 6.55
C ILE A 257 7.47 24.93 6.55
N TRP A 258 8.64 25.12 5.95
CA TRP A 258 9.73 24.14 5.98
C TRP A 258 10.53 24.30 7.29
N PRO A 259 10.78 23.24 8.07
CA PRO A 259 10.47 21.82 7.82
C PRO A 259 9.08 21.36 8.29
N HIS A 260 8.44 20.51 7.50
CA HIS A 260 7.14 19.88 7.75
C HIS A 260 7.30 18.52 8.43
N ILE A 261 7.64 18.52 9.72
CA ILE A 261 7.63 17.29 10.50
C ILE A 261 6.21 16.94 10.93
N ILE A 262 5.77 15.76 10.53
CA ILE A 262 4.45 15.23 10.87
C ILE A 262 4.60 14.29 12.07
N GLN A 263 3.72 14.46 13.05
CA GLN A 263 3.73 13.70 14.30
C GLN A 263 2.49 12.81 14.40
N VAL A 264 2.70 11.57 14.83
CA VAL A 264 1.60 10.68 15.23
C VAL A 264 1.22 11.02 16.67
N SER A 265 -0.07 11.25 16.92
CA SER A 265 -0.54 11.65 18.25
C SER A 265 -0.28 10.57 19.31
N ASP A 266 0.02 10.99 20.54
CA ASP A 266 0.20 10.06 21.67
C ASP A 266 -1.07 9.21 21.90
N GLU A 267 -2.26 9.75 21.61
CA GLU A 267 -3.52 9.01 21.73
C GLU A 267 -3.63 7.89 20.68
N ALA A 268 -3.20 8.13 19.45
CA ALA A 268 -3.15 7.09 18.43
C ALA A 268 -2.19 5.97 18.83
N LEU A 269 -0.98 6.30 19.30
CA LEU A 269 -0.01 5.32 19.77
C LEU A 269 -0.56 4.48 20.93
N ARG A 270 -1.18 5.13 21.94
CA ARG A 270 -1.81 4.43 23.07
C ARG A 270 -2.96 3.53 22.64
N THR A 271 -3.76 3.96 21.66
CA THR A 271 -4.89 3.17 21.16
C THR A 271 -4.39 1.92 20.44
N ILE A 272 -3.43 2.08 19.52
CA ILE A 272 -2.80 0.98 18.80
C ILE A 272 -2.12 0.01 19.78
N GLY A 273 -1.41 0.53 20.78
CA GLY A 273 -0.72 -0.26 21.81
C GLY A 273 -1.62 -1.18 22.64
N LYS A 274 -2.94 -0.92 22.68
CA LYS A 274 -3.93 -1.76 23.37
C LYS A 274 -4.44 -2.92 22.53
N LEU A 275 -4.18 -2.95 21.22
CA LEU A 275 -4.63 -4.01 20.30
C LEU A 275 -3.74 -5.25 20.41
N THR A 276 -3.81 -5.94 21.55
CA THR A 276 -2.90 -7.06 21.89
C THR A 276 -3.00 -8.29 20.99
N SER A 277 -4.02 -8.36 20.12
CA SER A 277 -4.16 -9.40 19.09
C SER A 277 -3.23 -9.22 17.90
N LEU A 278 -2.61 -8.04 17.74
CA LEU A 278 -1.76 -7.73 16.59
C LEU A 278 -0.52 -8.62 16.51
N GLU A 279 -0.32 -9.20 15.33
CA GLU A 279 0.88 -9.91 14.89
C GLU A 279 1.69 -9.08 13.89
N GLN A 280 1.06 -8.11 13.23
CA GLN A 280 1.65 -7.28 12.19
C GLN A 280 1.16 -5.83 12.35
N LEU A 281 2.10 -4.88 12.37
CA LEU A 281 1.82 -3.45 12.44
C LEU A 281 2.66 -2.69 11.42
N SER A 282 2.01 -1.88 10.59
CA SER A 282 2.67 -0.97 9.65
C SER A 282 2.15 0.45 9.88
N LEU A 283 3.07 1.38 10.10
CA LEU A 283 2.78 2.80 10.25
C LEU A 283 3.56 3.58 9.20
N ARG A 284 2.91 4.52 8.55
CA ARG A 284 3.52 5.45 7.60
C ARG A 284 2.95 6.84 7.78
N VAL A 285 3.71 7.86 7.43
CA VAL A 285 3.30 9.25 7.61
C VAL A 285 3.86 10.10 6.46
N GLY A 286 3.07 11.03 5.93
CA GLY A 286 3.50 12.01 4.92
C GLY A 286 3.55 11.48 3.48
N LEU A 287 4.28 12.19 2.61
CA LEU A 287 4.32 11.97 1.16
C LEU A 287 5.15 10.77 0.69
N VAL A 288 4.89 10.31 -0.54
CA VAL A 288 5.59 9.17 -1.20
C VAL A 288 6.93 9.61 -1.81
N GLU A 289 7.22 10.91 -1.79
CA GLU A 289 8.29 11.53 -2.54
C GLU A 289 9.65 11.45 -1.82
N VAL A 290 10.66 12.12 -2.38
CA VAL A 290 12.08 12.06 -1.99
C VAL A 290 12.33 12.46 -0.52
N LEU A 291 11.40 13.18 0.11
CA LEU A 291 11.52 13.68 1.47
C LEU A 291 10.70 12.84 2.46
N THR A 292 11.36 12.34 3.49
CA THR A 292 10.73 11.64 4.62
C THR A 292 10.36 12.63 5.72
N GLN A 293 9.08 12.70 6.08
CA GLN A 293 8.53 13.77 6.94
C GLN A 293 8.25 13.32 8.38
N TRP A 294 8.50 12.05 8.72
CA TRP A 294 8.17 11.54 10.03
C TRP A 294 9.40 11.46 10.93
N LEU A 295 9.61 12.47 11.77
CA LEU A 295 10.62 12.38 12.82
C LEU A 295 10.11 11.46 13.94
N VAL A 296 10.61 10.23 13.95
CA VAL A 296 10.08 9.18 14.82
C VAL A 296 10.63 9.29 16.24
N ASP A 297 9.74 9.41 17.22
CA ASP A 297 10.06 9.19 18.63
C ASP A 297 9.95 7.68 18.95
N HIS A 298 11.06 6.96 18.77
CA HIS A 298 11.07 5.52 19.01
C HIS A 298 10.89 5.14 20.48
N ASP A 299 11.22 6.01 21.44
CA ASP A 299 11.01 5.74 22.87
C ASP A 299 9.52 5.74 23.21
N LYS A 300 8.78 6.73 22.70
CA LYS A 300 7.32 6.75 22.82
C LYS A 300 6.68 5.54 22.16
N MET A 301 7.12 5.16 20.95
CA MET A 301 6.60 3.99 20.25
C MET A 301 6.86 2.69 21.03
N ARG A 302 8.09 2.46 21.50
CA ARG A 302 8.42 1.28 22.34
C ARG A 302 7.58 1.25 23.61
N SER A 303 7.40 2.39 24.27
CA SER A 303 6.58 2.50 25.48
C SER A 303 5.12 2.16 25.21
N ALA A 304 4.55 2.72 24.14
CA ALA A 304 3.16 2.49 23.75
C ALA A 304 2.91 1.04 23.30
N PHE A 305 3.86 0.42 22.59
CA PHE A 305 3.69 -0.91 22.00
C PHE A 305 4.15 -2.05 22.91
N ARG A 306 4.60 -1.75 24.13
CA ARG A 306 5.14 -2.76 25.05
C ARG A 306 4.21 -3.94 25.31
N ASP A 307 2.89 -3.74 25.21
CA ASP A 307 1.88 -4.77 25.50
C ASP A 307 1.51 -5.61 24.25
N LEU A 308 2.04 -5.27 23.08
CA LEU A 308 1.84 -6.01 21.83
C LEU A 308 2.72 -7.27 21.78
N LYS A 309 2.53 -8.18 22.74
CA LYS A 309 3.39 -9.36 22.95
C LYS A 309 3.35 -10.38 21.82
N ARG A 310 2.39 -10.27 20.90
CA ARG A 310 2.24 -11.14 19.72
C ARG A 310 2.80 -10.51 18.44
N LEU A 311 3.28 -9.27 18.49
CA LEU A 311 3.73 -8.53 17.32
C LEU A 311 5.02 -9.16 16.76
N LYS A 312 4.92 -9.75 15.57
CA LYS A 312 6.01 -10.40 14.84
C LYS A 312 6.65 -9.50 13.80
N LYS A 313 5.85 -8.61 13.19
CA LYS A 313 6.31 -7.70 12.13
C LYS A 313 5.95 -6.26 12.47
N LEU A 314 6.94 -5.38 12.48
CA LEU A 314 6.76 -3.94 12.66
C LEU A 314 7.36 -3.18 11.48
N ALA A 315 6.58 -2.37 10.78
CA ALA A 315 7.06 -1.45 9.76
C ALA A 315 6.81 0.00 10.19
N ILE A 316 7.87 0.80 10.16
CA ILE A 316 7.88 2.24 10.33
C ILE A 316 8.42 2.78 9.01
N SER A 317 7.53 3.37 8.20
CA SER A 317 7.85 3.83 6.85
C SER A 317 7.76 5.35 6.74
N ARG A 318 8.60 5.93 5.90
CA ARG A 318 8.76 7.40 5.70
C ARG A 318 9.31 8.11 6.93
N ASP A 319 10.03 7.37 7.75
CA ASP A 319 10.74 7.88 8.91
C ASP A 319 11.99 8.64 8.52
N THR A 320 12.24 9.74 9.22
CA THR A 320 13.47 10.52 9.18
C THR A 320 14.11 10.61 10.55
N TYR A 321 15.34 11.12 10.59
CA TYR A 321 16.17 11.16 11.79
C TYR A 321 16.82 12.54 11.97
N PRO A 322 17.19 12.89 13.22
CA PRO A 322 17.95 14.10 13.47
C PRO A 322 19.24 14.11 12.65
N THR A 323 19.51 15.25 12.03
CA THR A 323 20.79 15.54 11.39
C THR A 323 21.84 15.81 12.46
N PRO A 324 23.14 15.59 12.19
CA PRO A 324 24.20 15.79 13.19
C PRO A 324 24.48 17.25 13.51
N ASP A 325 23.86 18.18 12.77
CA ASP A 325 23.90 19.61 13.04
C ASP A 325 22.83 19.95 14.09
N PRO A 326 23.22 20.30 15.32
CA PRO A 326 22.27 20.56 16.41
C PRO A 326 21.43 21.82 16.19
N ASP A 327 21.85 22.71 15.29
CA ASP A 327 21.12 23.93 14.94
C ASP A 327 20.23 23.72 13.69
N SER A 328 20.23 22.51 13.11
CA SER A 328 19.41 22.16 11.96
C SER A 328 18.07 21.58 12.39
N ASP A 329 17.01 22.36 12.19
CA ASP A 329 15.64 21.87 12.36
C ASP A 329 15.16 21.03 11.14
N VAL A 330 15.98 20.90 10.10
CA VAL A 330 15.61 20.37 8.79
C VAL A 330 15.88 18.88 8.67
N HIS A 331 15.11 18.08 9.41
CA HIS A 331 15.34 16.65 9.51
C HIS A 331 14.90 15.86 8.27
N GLU A 332 14.02 16.37 7.42
CA GLU A 332 13.57 15.69 6.19
C GLU A 332 14.70 15.54 5.17
N LEU A 333 15.76 16.34 5.31
CA LEU A 333 16.96 16.25 4.50
C LEU A 333 17.94 15.18 4.97
N TYR A 334 17.67 14.44 6.04
CA TYR A 334 18.59 13.45 6.62
C TYR A 334 19.21 12.50 5.56
N TYR A 335 18.38 11.89 4.71
CA TYR A 335 18.85 10.96 3.67
C TYR A 335 19.51 11.64 2.46
N LEU A 336 19.25 12.93 2.26
CA LEU A 336 19.79 13.73 1.15
C LEU A 336 21.13 14.35 1.52
N GLN A 337 21.22 15.03 2.66
CA GLN A 337 22.43 15.69 3.13
C GLN A 337 23.52 14.71 3.54
N ARG A 338 23.14 13.57 4.12
CA ARG A 338 24.07 12.54 4.61
C ARG A 338 25.21 13.10 5.45
N ALA A 339 24.87 14.06 6.30
CA ALA A 339 25.84 14.76 7.13
C ALA A 339 26.53 13.78 8.11
N LEU A 340 27.80 14.02 8.37
CA LEU A 340 28.64 13.24 9.27
C LEU A 340 29.33 14.16 10.27
N ASN A 341 29.25 13.83 11.56
CA ASN A 341 30.17 14.32 12.57
C ASN A 341 30.94 13.14 13.19
N LYS A 342 31.73 13.41 14.23
CA LYS A 342 32.54 12.38 14.91
C LYS A 342 31.69 11.20 15.40
N VAL A 343 30.48 11.44 15.90
CA VAL A 343 29.56 10.41 16.41
C VAL A 343 29.14 9.47 15.29
N GLU A 344 28.83 9.97 14.09
CA GLU A 344 28.49 9.10 12.96
C GLU A 344 29.70 8.28 12.49
N TYR A 345 30.91 8.85 12.50
CA TYR A 345 32.12 8.06 12.21
C TYR A 345 32.32 6.93 13.24
N ASP A 346 32.24 7.24 14.52
CA ASP A 346 32.35 6.25 15.60
C ASP A 346 31.23 5.18 15.48
N MET A 347 30.03 5.57 15.04
CA MET A 347 28.92 4.66 14.78
C MET A 347 29.16 3.78 13.55
N ALA A 348 29.77 4.29 12.49
CA ALA A 348 30.07 3.54 11.28
C ALA A 348 30.98 2.34 11.57
N ASP A 349 31.93 2.51 12.49
CA ASP A 349 32.91 1.49 12.86
C ASP A 349 32.44 0.57 14.01
N ALA A 350 31.23 0.76 14.53
CA ALA A 350 30.74 0.06 15.74
C ALA A 350 30.31 -1.41 15.53
N TYR A 351 30.10 -1.86 14.28
CA TYR A 351 29.60 -3.21 13.94
C TYR A 351 30.41 -3.83 12.78
N PRO A 352 31.71 -4.11 12.97
CA PRO A 352 32.56 -4.67 11.92
C PRO A 352 32.09 -6.05 11.42
N GLU A 353 31.45 -6.85 12.26
CA GLU A 353 30.90 -8.16 11.90
C GLU A 353 29.78 -8.08 10.85
N VAL A 354 29.03 -6.98 10.83
CA VAL A 354 27.96 -6.75 9.84
C VAL A 354 28.57 -6.40 8.48
N ASP A 355 29.69 -5.66 8.48
CA ASP A 355 30.44 -5.34 7.26
C ASP A 355 31.05 -6.62 6.64
N GLU A 356 31.56 -7.53 7.46
CA GLU A 356 32.09 -8.83 6.99
C GLU A 356 31.01 -9.70 6.35
N GLU A 357 29.80 -9.76 6.93
CA GLU A 357 28.70 -10.60 6.41
C GLU A 357 28.07 -10.03 5.14
N LEU A 358 27.79 -8.72 5.11
CA LEU A 358 27.15 -8.09 3.96
C LEU A 358 28.13 -7.82 2.81
N GLY A 359 29.43 -7.76 3.11
CA GLY A 359 30.48 -7.31 2.20
C GLY A 359 30.50 -5.79 2.04
N GLU A 360 31.46 -5.28 1.27
CA GLU A 360 31.53 -3.86 0.95
C GLU A 360 30.25 -3.41 0.22
N GLU A 361 29.65 -2.32 0.69
CA GLU A 361 28.58 -1.62 -0.02
C GLU A 361 29.13 -1.12 -1.39
N ASP A 362 28.86 -1.87 -2.47
CA ASP A 362 29.16 -1.55 -3.88
C ASP A 362 28.55 -0.21 -4.38
N GLN A 363 29.42 0.77 -4.59
CA GLN A 363 29.25 2.21 -4.90
C GLN A 363 28.41 2.57 -6.17
N ARG A 364 27.47 1.72 -6.60
CA ARG A 364 26.72 1.85 -7.86
C ARG A 364 25.75 3.04 -7.92
N LEU A 365 25.40 3.64 -6.79
CA LEU A 365 24.59 4.88 -6.76
C LEU A 365 25.38 6.13 -7.20
N GLU A 366 26.70 6.07 -7.34
CA GLU A 366 27.54 7.25 -7.58
C GLU A 366 28.06 7.40 -9.02
N ARG A 367 27.42 6.82 -10.03
CA ARG A 367 27.77 7.17 -11.43
C ARG A 367 27.12 8.46 -11.94
N GLY A 368 26.15 9.02 -11.20
CA GLY A 368 25.32 10.13 -11.70
C GLY A 368 25.54 11.51 -11.09
N PHE A 369 25.95 11.62 -9.82
CA PHE A 369 25.78 12.89 -9.07
C PHE A 369 27.06 13.67 -8.72
N TYR A 370 28.25 13.04 -8.74
CA TYR A 370 29.48 13.73 -8.32
C TYR A 370 30.59 13.56 -9.36
N GLY A 371 30.86 14.63 -10.11
CA GLY A 371 32.09 14.75 -10.90
C GLY A 371 33.33 14.87 -9.99
N ARG A 372 34.48 14.41 -10.49
CA ARG A 372 35.92 14.65 -10.12
C ARG A 372 36.33 15.10 -8.68
N GLY A 373 35.51 14.91 -7.63
CA GLY A 373 35.86 14.98 -6.19
C GLY A 373 35.96 13.59 -5.54
N GLY A 374 36.28 12.58 -6.36
CA GLY A 374 35.68 11.24 -6.33
C GLY A 374 36.27 10.17 -5.40
N GLU A 375 36.85 10.53 -4.26
CA GLU A 375 37.23 9.53 -3.25
C GLU A 375 36.77 9.88 -1.83
N GLN A 376 37.02 11.10 -1.35
CA GLN A 376 36.59 11.50 0.00
C GLN A 376 35.07 11.49 0.12
N LEU A 377 34.35 12.06 -0.86
CA LEU A 377 32.88 12.04 -0.88
C LEU A 377 32.33 10.60 -0.88
N ARG A 378 33.04 9.66 -1.53
CA ARG A 378 32.63 8.25 -1.53
C ARG A 378 32.82 7.60 -0.17
N ARG A 379 33.97 7.88 0.48
CA ARG A 379 34.26 7.40 1.83
C ARG A 379 33.26 7.95 2.82
N ASP A 380 32.92 9.23 2.72
CA ASP A 380 31.92 9.88 3.57
C ASP A 380 30.53 9.27 3.30
N ALA A 381 30.13 9.10 2.04
CA ALA A 381 28.86 8.45 1.71
C ALA A 381 28.76 7.02 2.26
N ALA A 382 29.83 6.22 2.13
CA ALA A 382 29.89 4.86 2.66
C ALA A 382 29.93 4.84 4.20
N ALA A 383 30.67 5.76 4.82
CA ALA A 383 30.68 5.90 6.27
C ALA A 383 29.28 6.27 6.79
N TRP A 384 28.56 7.16 6.10
CA TRP A 384 27.20 7.53 6.45
C TRP A 384 26.21 6.37 6.33
N GLU A 385 26.25 5.60 5.24
CA GLU A 385 25.36 4.44 5.08
C GLU A 385 25.61 3.38 6.17
N ARG A 386 26.88 3.13 6.54
CA ARG A 386 27.24 2.26 7.67
C ARG A 386 26.77 2.83 9.01
N ALA A 387 26.99 4.12 9.27
CA ALA A 387 26.54 4.78 10.48
C ALA A 387 25.02 4.70 10.63
N HIS A 388 24.28 5.00 9.56
CA HIS A 388 22.83 4.91 9.52
C HIS A 388 22.35 3.48 9.75
N ARG A 389 22.88 2.50 9.02
CA ARG A 389 22.57 1.07 9.21
C ARG A 389 22.79 0.63 10.65
N ASN A 390 23.92 0.98 11.24
CA ASN A 390 24.26 0.62 12.62
C ASN A 390 23.34 1.31 13.64
N LYS A 391 22.93 2.56 13.38
CA LYS A 391 21.90 3.25 14.17
C LYS A 391 20.55 2.52 14.10
N MET A 392 20.16 2.02 12.92
CA MET A 392 18.91 1.26 12.75
C MET A 392 18.97 -0.10 13.44
N ILE A 393 20.12 -0.78 13.41
CA ILE A 393 20.36 -2.02 14.17
C ILE A 393 20.14 -1.76 15.66
N ARG A 394 20.75 -0.71 16.24
CA ARG A 394 20.54 -0.35 17.64
C ARG A 394 19.07 -0.09 17.98
N GLN A 395 18.35 0.65 17.12
CA GLN A 395 16.92 0.88 17.33
C GLN A 395 16.14 -0.43 17.33
N ALA A 396 16.41 -1.32 16.37
CA ALA A 396 15.77 -2.63 16.28
C ALA A 396 16.10 -3.53 17.48
N GLU A 397 17.33 -3.55 17.98
CA GLU A 397 17.72 -4.25 19.22
C GLU A 397 16.88 -3.76 20.40
N MET A 398 16.68 -2.44 20.55
CA MET A 398 15.82 -1.88 21.60
C MET A 398 14.34 -2.27 21.44
N TYR A 399 13.84 -2.44 20.22
CA TYR A 399 12.47 -2.94 19.99
C TYR A 399 12.33 -4.41 20.40
N VAL A 400 13.33 -5.23 20.14
CA VAL A 400 13.35 -6.65 20.50
C VAL A 400 13.25 -6.85 22.03
N GLU A 401 13.84 -5.95 22.82
CA GLU A 401 13.74 -6.00 24.28
C GLU A 401 12.30 -5.84 24.81
N VAL A 402 11.46 -5.06 24.12
CA VAL A 402 10.08 -4.78 24.56
C VAL A 402 9.03 -5.63 23.84
N LEU A 403 9.33 -6.11 22.64
CA LEU A 403 8.47 -6.93 21.77
C LEU A 403 9.03 -8.36 21.63
N PRO A 404 8.67 -9.30 22.52
CA PRO A 404 9.33 -10.60 22.62
C PRO A 404 9.07 -11.55 21.43
N ALA A 405 8.04 -11.29 20.63
CA ALA A 405 7.70 -12.10 19.46
C ALA A 405 8.22 -11.49 18.14
N LEU A 406 8.97 -10.39 18.18
CA LEU A 406 9.39 -9.67 16.99
C LEU A 406 10.40 -10.49 16.18
N GLU A 407 10.07 -10.75 14.93
CA GLU A 407 10.85 -11.55 13.97
C GLU A 407 11.37 -10.69 12.80
N TRP A 408 10.69 -9.59 12.51
CA TRP A 408 11.03 -8.69 11.42
C TRP A 408 10.67 -7.24 11.77
N ILE A 409 11.57 -6.31 11.42
CA ILE A 409 11.33 -4.89 11.58
C ILE A 409 11.85 -4.10 10.39
N TYR A 410 11.12 -3.07 10.00
CA TYR A 410 11.52 -2.11 8.98
C TYR A 410 11.48 -0.70 9.57
N LEU A 411 12.63 -0.03 9.54
CA LEU A 411 12.83 1.36 9.92
C LEU A 411 14.11 1.86 9.23
N GLY A 412 14.18 3.14 8.92
CA GLY A 412 15.32 3.77 8.25
C GLY A 412 15.55 3.28 6.84
N GLN A 413 14.49 2.94 6.11
CA GLN A 413 14.61 2.28 4.80
C GLN A 413 15.45 0.99 4.84
N ARG A 414 15.52 0.30 5.99
CA ARG A 414 16.31 -0.94 6.17
C ARG A 414 15.40 -2.06 6.70
N PRO A 415 15.09 -3.09 5.87
CA PRO A 415 14.46 -4.30 6.39
C PRO A 415 15.46 -5.11 7.22
N MET A 416 15.07 -5.50 8.42
CA MET A 416 15.89 -6.27 9.34
C MET A 416 15.16 -7.53 9.78
N SER A 417 15.90 -8.64 9.82
CA SER A 417 15.44 -9.91 10.39
C SER A 417 15.99 -10.09 11.79
N ILE A 418 15.17 -10.62 12.68
CA ILE A 418 15.53 -10.93 14.07
C ILE A 418 15.55 -12.44 14.21
N ARG A 419 16.70 -12.98 14.58
CA ARG A 419 16.92 -14.43 14.67
C ARG A 419 17.55 -14.79 16.01
N ARG A 420 17.36 -16.03 16.46
CA ARG A 420 18.11 -16.54 17.62
C ARG A 420 19.55 -16.82 17.20
N ASP A 421 20.50 -16.37 18.02
CA ASP A 421 21.91 -16.69 17.87
C ASP A 421 22.07 -18.22 17.98
N PRO A 422 22.54 -18.92 16.92
CA PRO A 422 22.74 -20.37 16.97
C PRO A 422 23.83 -20.77 17.98
N ASP A 423 24.81 -19.90 18.21
CA ASP A 423 25.95 -20.15 19.10
C ASP A 423 25.67 -19.70 20.54
N ARG A 424 24.69 -18.81 20.74
CA ARG A 424 24.26 -18.31 22.06
C ARG A 424 22.74 -18.43 22.25
N PRO A 425 22.25 -19.62 22.63
CA PRO A 425 20.82 -19.85 22.86
C PRO A 425 20.24 -18.85 23.87
N GLY A 426 19.37 -17.95 23.39
CA GLY A 426 18.74 -16.90 24.18
C GLY A 426 19.15 -15.47 23.80
N ARG A 427 20.22 -15.29 23.04
CA ARG A 427 20.54 -14.00 22.40
C ARG A 427 19.78 -13.89 21.08
N LEU A 428 19.13 -12.75 20.86
CA LEU A 428 18.56 -12.39 19.57
C LEU A 428 19.58 -11.53 18.82
N VAL A 429 19.69 -11.78 17.52
CA VAL A 429 20.58 -11.07 16.60
C VAL A 429 19.71 -10.35 15.59
N VAL A 430 19.97 -9.06 15.43
CA VAL A 430 19.34 -8.20 14.43
C VAL A 430 20.29 -8.10 13.24
N MET A 431 19.84 -8.51 12.07
CA MET A 431 20.63 -8.41 10.83
C MET A 431 19.83 -7.72 9.73
N PRO A 432 20.43 -6.73 9.04
CA PRO A 432 19.88 -6.21 7.80
C PRO A 432 19.68 -7.33 6.76
N MET A 433 18.55 -7.30 6.06
CA MET A 433 18.22 -8.29 5.02
C MET A 433 18.76 -7.89 3.65
N THR A 434 19.08 -6.61 3.48
CA THR A 434 19.57 -6.03 2.23
C THR A 434 20.89 -5.32 2.49
N ARG A 435 21.79 -5.37 1.51
CA ARG A 435 23.02 -4.57 1.53
C ARG A 435 22.74 -3.08 1.49
N TRP A 436 21.61 -2.69 0.91
CA TRP A 436 21.24 -1.30 0.65
C TRP A 436 19.98 -0.90 1.40
N ARG A 437 19.76 0.40 1.51
CA ARG A 437 18.41 0.90 1.78
C ARG A 437 17.45 0.42 0.69
N ASP A 438 16.28 -0.01 1.10
CA ASP A 438 15.20 -0.53 0.26
C ASP A 438 13.90 -0.02 0.87
N GLU A 439 13.10 0.72 0.10
CA GLU A 439 11.80 1.22 0.56
C GLU A 439 10.84 0.08 0.95
N CYS A 440 11.16 -1.15 0.52
CA CYS A 440 10.40 -2.36 0.77
C CYS A 440 8.95 -2.28 0.30
N ASP A 441 8.62 -1.32 -0.55
CA ASP A 441 7.25 -1.00 -0.98
C ASP A 441 6.47 -2.23 -1.45
N THR A 442 7.12 -3.08 -2.26
CA THR A 442 6.50 -4.32 -2.76
C THR A 442 6.26 -5.31 -1.62
N TYR A 443 7.23 -5.51 -0.73
CA TYR A 443 7.10 -6.42 0.40
C TYR A 443 6.11 -5.90 1.45
N LEU A 444 6.08 -4.60 1.70
CA LEU A 444 5.13 -3.95 2.60
C LEU A 444 3.70 -4.12 2.07
N LYS A 445 3.48 -3.91 0.77
CA LYS A 445 2.19 -4.19 0.11
C LYS A 445 1.83 -5.68 0.17
N GLN A 446 2.77 -6.59 -0.07
CA GLN A 446 2.47 -8.03 0.02
C GLN A 446 2.23 -8.50 1.45
N THR A 447 2.90 -7.92 2.44
CA THR A 447 2.83 -8.39 3.83
C THR A 447 1.65 -7.78 4.58
N PHE A 448 1.38 -6.50 4.36
CA PHE A 448 0.40 -5.74 5.11
C PHE A 448 -0.81 -5.31 4.27
N ALA A 449 -0.80 -5.55 2.95
CA ALA A 449 -1.91 -5.20 2.05
C ALA A 449 -2.41 -6.41 1.21
N LEU A 450 -3.36 -6.14 0.31
CA LEU A 450 -4.10 -7.14 -0.46
C LEU A 450 -3.27 -7.94 -1.47
N ASP A 451 -2.03 -7.54 -1.81
CA ASP A 451 -1.22 -8.27 -2.81
C ASP A 451 -0.72 -9.64 -2.30
N ALA A 452 -0.96 -9.96 -1.03
CA ALA A 452 -0.83 -11.31 -0.48
C ALA A 452 -1.86 -12.32 -1.01
N PHE A 453 -2.93 -11.88 -1.70
CA PHE A 453 -4.12 -12.68 -2.03
C PHE A 453 -4.43 -12.77 -3.54
#